data_AF-A0A0G0FPS1-F1
#
_entry.id   AF-A0A0G0FPS1-F1
#
_cell.length_a   1.000
_cell.length_b   1.000
_cell.length_c   1.000
_cell.angle_alpha   90.00
_cell.angle_beta   90.00
_cell.angle_gamma   90.00
#
_symmetry.space_group_name_H-M   'P 1'
#
loop_
_entity.id
_entity.type
_entity.pdbx_description
1 polymer ?
#
loop_
_entity_poly.entity_id
_entity_poly.type
_entity_poly.pdbx_seq_one_letter_code
_entity_poly.pdbx_strand_id
1 'polypeptide(L)'
;MFNKKIIYYSLFVLTLVFAWQINTKLIFAQTSADTSTTITEVSSDDLDISSEEVKSPDDNGYWWSKFKLSTKILFTSDAVKKDELKLKQANLELLAAKKLAENNPDAKLQEKLNKALEKYQAKMTKVEEKINALPADKKTELLKKLDEQALKQQEILRNLSAKLPEQVKTKIEALRQERINTWYEKHKANLEQRLTAAADTTDQADKFAGLKAMANLEDLKDALPTEAGAAIEATQNKTRDRLIEKLKNLSTQEKEKVSKYLEEVKLTDVQKIKLTETLSSAPQGSVLGTEAIQAKESLMAKLKEKFNNLDDSQKEKFLQQNINIGQNGEAVKIKIINELRSEASSELKTKLEKLKIEQQEQLKERIKKIDDSDDLDELEDDSRNLPVIRKELEEKKLELLKKEKENNREAEKQRLEILKKKQELERERLKQEQED
;
A
#
# COMPACT_ATOMS: atom_id res chain seq x y z
N MET A 1 -61.88 -53.73 8.16
CA MET A 1 -60.62 -53.83 7.40
C MET A 1 -60.30 -52.46 6.82
N PHE A 2 -59.01 -52.11 6.78
CA PHE A 2 -58.36 -50.83 6.47
C PHE A 2 -58.07 -49.90 7.66
N ASN A 3 -56.76 -49.67 7.84
CA ASN A 3 -56.06 -49.24 9.04
C ASN A 3 -56.20 -47.74 9.33
N LYS A 4 -56.87 -47.39 10.45
CA LYS A 4 -56.93 -46.03 11.01
C LYS A 4 -55.71 -45.64 11.89
N LYS A 5 -54.56 -46.30 11.74
CA LYS A 5 -53.36 -46.10 12.60
C LYS A 5 -52.24 -45.22 12.02
N ILE A 6 -52.39 -44.68 10.81
CA ILE A 6 -51.29 -43.93 10.14
C ILE A 6 -51.47 -42.40 10.19
N ILE A 7 -52.64 -41.88 10.56
CA ILE A 7 -52.89 -40.42 10.56
C ILE A 7 -52.45 -39.74 11.88
N TYR A 8 -52.20 -40.48 12.95
CA TYR A 8 -51.79 -39.89 14.24
C TYR A 8 -50.27 -39.71 14.42
N TYR A 9 -49.43 -40.28 13.55
CA TYR A 9 -47.97 -40.12 13.64
C TYR A 9 -47.39 -38.97 12.79
N SER A 10 -48.18 -38.39 11.89
CA SER A 10 -47.77 -37.24 11.07
C SER A 10 -48.07 -35.88 11.72
N LEU A 11 -48.88 -35.84 12.78
CA LEU A 11 -49.22 -34.59 13.50
C LEU A 11 -48.55 -34.46 14.88
N PHE A 12 -47.80 -35.47 15.33
CA PHE A 12 -47.11 -35.46 16.63
C PHE A 12 -45.60 -35.19 16.53
N VAL A 13 -45.04 -35.19 15.32
CA VAL A 13 -43.62 -34.83 15.08
C VAL A 13 -43.45 -33.33 14.78
N LEU A 14 -44.55 -32.60 14.52
CA LEU A 14 -44.51 -31.16 14.24
C LEU A 14 -44.66 -30.27 15.50
N THR A 15 -44.93 -30.84 16.67
CA THR A 15 -45.08 -30.09 17.94
C THR A 15 -43.95 -30.34 18.96
N LEU A 16 -42.96 -31.17 18.62
CA LEU A 16 -41.79 -31.44 19.49
C LEU A 16 -40.52 -30.66 19.11
N VAL A 17 -40.56 -29.81 18.08
CA VAL A 17 -39.48 -28.87 17.72
C VAL A 17 -39.72 -27.45 18.28
N PHE A 18 -40.88 -27.19 18.89
CA PHE A 18 -41.25 -25.86 19.42
C PHE A 18 -41.13 -25.71 20.94
N ALA A 19 -40.59 -26.70 21.65
CA ALA A 19 -40.41 -26.67 23.11
C ALA A 19 -38.94 -26.81 23.55
N TRP A 20 -37.99 -26.31 22.75
CA TRP A 20 -36.57 -26.20 23.11
C TRP A 20 -36.02 -24.80 22.83
N GLN A 21 -36.82 -23.76 23.07
CA GLN A 21 -36.45 -22.35 22.92
C GLN A 21 -36.74 -21.49 24.16
N ILE A 22 -36.93 -22.10 25.33
CA ILE A 22 -37.11 -21.34 26.59
C ILE A 22 -36.34 -22.02 27.72
N ASN A 23 -35.01 -21.91 27.72
CA ASN A 23 -34.16 -21.83 28.92
C ASN A 23 -32.67 -21.71 28.55
N THR A 24 -32.27 -20.50 28.16
CA THR A 24 -30.93 -19.90 28.42
C THR A 24 -31.02 -18.42 28.06
N LYS A 25 -31.74 -17.63 28.87
CA LYS A 25 -31.61 -16.17 28.90
C LYS A 25 -31.29 -15.71 30.33
N LEU A 26 -30.22 -16.25 30.87
CA LEU A 26 -29.42 -15.60 31.90
C LEU A 26 -28.15 -16.43 32.03
N ILE A 27 -27.03 -15.91 31.53
CA ILE A 27 -25.65 -16.12 31.96
C ILE A 27 -24.79 -15.37 30.92
N PHE A 28 -24.17 -14.29 31.40
CA PHE A 28 -23.13 -13.48 30.78
C PHE A 28 -23.43 -12.91 29.38
N ALA A 29 -24.08 -11.75 29.37
CA ALA A 29 -23.50 -10.62 28.64
C ALA A 29 -22.14 -10.31 29.26
N GLN A 30 -21.13 -11.12 28.93
CA GLN A 30 -19.77 -10.64 28.93
C GLN A 30 -19.68 -9.79 27.69
N THR A 31 -19.98 -8.50 27.88
CA THR A 31 -19.47 -7.45 27.03
C THR A 31 -17.96 -7.59 27.09
N SER A 32 -17.41 -8.45 26.24
CA SER A 32 -16.02 -8.36 25.83
C SER A 32 -15.94 -7.10 24.98
N ALA A 33 -16.00 -5.96 25.66
CA ALA A 33 -15.30 -4.76 25.26
C ALA A 33 -13.80 -5.06 25.41
N ASP A 34 -13.32 -6.04 24.65
CA ASP A 34 -11.94 -6.08 24.21
C ASP A 34 -11.84 -5.09 23.05
N THR A 35 -11.99 -3.81 23.39
CA THR A 35 -11.44 -2.73 22.59
C THR A 35 -9.93 -2.74 22.75
N SER A 36 -9.25 -3.83 22.38
CA SER A 36 -7.84 -3.76 22.01
C SER A 36 -7.78 -3.22 20.58
N THR A 37 -8.19 -1.96 20.44
CA THR A 37 -8.22 -1.19 19.19
C THR A 37 -6.80 -0.85 18.75
N THR A 38 -6.07 -1.82 18.21
CA THR A 38 -4.97 -1.56 17.28
C THR A 38 -5.56 -1.02 15.97
N ILE A 39 -4.80 -0.24 15.21
CA ILE A 39 -5.18 0.07 13.82
C ILE A 39 -5.31 -1.29 13.11
N THR A 40 -6.55 -1.62 12.74
CA THR A 40 -6.95 -2.99 12.38
C THR A 40 -6.28 -3.44 11.09
N GLU A 41 -5.79 -4.68 11.11
CA GLU A 41 -5.37 -5.41 9.91
C GLU A 41 -6.52 -5.42 8.88
N VAL A 42 -6.21 -5.39 7.57
CA VAL A 42 -7.22 -5.46 6.49
C VAL A 42 -8.24 -6.57 6.79
N SER A 43 -9.49 -6.13 6.91
CA SER A 43 -10.64 -6.94 7.27
C SER A 43 -11.35 -7.48 6.03
N SER A 44 -12.39 -8.29 6.23
CA SER A 44 -13.25 -8.74 5.13
C SER A 44 -14.08 -7.59 4.55
N ASP A 45 -14.52 -6.68 5.40
CA ASP A 45 -15.38 -5.55 5.03
C ASP A 45 -14.62 -4.57 4.12
N ASP A 46 -13.31 -4.43 4.35
CA ASP A 46 -12.39 -3.69 3.48
C ASP A 46 -12.35 -4.20 2.03
N LEU A 47 -12.74 -5.46 1.80
CA LEU A 47 -12.78 -6.10 0.49
C LEU A 47 -14.22 -6.35 -0.01
N ASP A 48 -15.20 -5.65 0.57
CA ASP A 48 -16.64 -5.80 0.34
C ASP A 48 -17.18 -7.23 0.55
N ILE A 49 -16.59 -7.97 1.49
CA ILE A 49 -17.00 -9.33 1.87
C ILE A 49 -17.46 -9.32 3.32
N SER A 50 -18.65 -9.85 3.57
CA SER A 50 -19.13 -9.96 4.95
C SER A 50 -18.28 -10.96 5.74
N SER A 51 -18.01 -10.65 7.01
CA SER A 51 -17.23 -11.51 7.92
C SER A 51 -17.77 -12.95 8.01
N GLU A 52 -19.09 -13.12 7.89
CA GLU A 52 -19.80 -14.41 7.84
C GLU A 52 -19.51 -15.23 6.58
N GLU A 53 -19.19 -14.58 5.46
CA GLU A 53 -18.87 -15.24 4.19
C GLU A 53 -17.45 -15.80 4.17
N VAL A 54 -16.54 -15.21 4.95
CA VAL A 54 -15.16 -15.68 5.04
C VAL A 54 -15.12 -16.93 5.92
N LYS A 55 -14.80 -18.07 5.32
CA LYS A 55 -14.68 -19.36 6.01
C LYS A 55 -13.40 -20.06 5.57
N SER A 56 -12.82 -20.88 6.44
CA SER A 56 -11.67 -21.70 6.06
C SER A 56 -12.08 -22.67 4.96
N PRO A 57 -11.19 -23.03 4.02
CA PRO A 57 -11.47 -24.05 3.01
C PRO A 57 -11.94 -25.39 3.56
N ASP A 58 -11.59 -25.69 4.82
CA ASP A 58 -11.97 -26.93 5.52
C ASP A 58 -13.34 -26.83 6.25
N ASP A 59 -13.92 -25.63 6.37
CA ASP A 59 -15.20 -25.44 7.03
C ASP A 59 -16.36 -25.80 6.10
N ASN A 60 -17.36 -26.55 6.60
CA ASN A 60 -18.55 -26.96 5.86
C ASN A 60 -19.32 -25.78 5.22
N GLY A 61 -19.18 -24.56 5.75
CA GLY A 61 -19.84 -23.37 5.23
C GLY A 61 -19.13 -22.68 4.06
N TYR A 62 -17.86 -22.99 3.78
CA TYR A 62 -17.08 -22.32 2.73
C TYR A 62 -17.57 -22.66 1.32
N TRP A 63 -17.94 -23.92 1.10
CA TRP A 63 -18.55 -24.33 -0.17
C TRP A 63 -19.87 -23.57 -0.43
N TRP A 64 -20.66 -23.32 0.62
CA TRP A 64 -21.90 -22.55 0.53
C TRP A 64 -21.67 -21.07 0.17
N SER A 65 -20.66 -20.40 0.75
CA SER A 65 -20.37 -19.00 0.40
C SER A 65 -19.93 -18.87 -1.06
N LYS A 66 -19.09 -19.80 -1.54
CA LYS A 66 -18.73 -19.89 -2.96
C LYS A 66 -19.93 -20.15 -3.86
N PHE A 67 -20.79 -21.10 -3.50
CA PHE A 67 -21.98 -21.43 -4.28
C PHE A 67 -22.93 -20.24 -4.38
N LYS A 68 -23.20 -19.54 -3.28
CA LYS A 68 -24.02 -18.31 -3.25
C LYS A 68 -23.44 -17.23 -4.17
N LEU A 69 -22.13 -17.02 -4.15
CA LEU A 69 -21.50 -16.02 -5.00
C LEU A 69 -21.50 -16.45 -6.49
N SER A 70 -21.22 -17.72 -6.78
CA SER A 70 -21.28 -18.27 -8.14
C SER A 70 -22.67 -18.22 -8.75
N THR A 71 -23.71 -18.57 -7.98
CA THR A 71 -25.11 -18.43 -8.43
C THR A 71 -25.45 -16.97 -8.68
N LYS A 72 -25.09 -16.05 -7.77
CA LYS A 72 -25.26 -14.61 -7.98
C LYS A 72 -24.58 -14.12 -9.26
N ILE A 73 -23.36 -14.57 -9.56
CA ILE A 73 -22.64 -14.25 -10.81
C ILE A 73 -23.38 -14.76 -12.05
N LEU A 74 -23.95 -15.98 -12.00
CA LEU A 74 -24.69 -16.56 -13.12
C LEU A 74 -25.97 -15.78 -13.41
N PHE A 75 -26.69 -15.35 -12.39
CA PHE A 75 -27.94 -14.59 -12.52
C PHE A 75 -27.74 -13.06 -12.68
N THR A 76 -26.50 -12.56 -12.57
CA THR A 76 -26.20 -11.14 -12.81
C THR A 76 -26.00 -10.89 -14.30
N SER A 77 -26.92 -10.11 -14.89
CA SER A 77 -26.91 -9.76 -16.31
C SER A 77 -26.03 -8.53 -16.61
N ASP A 78 -25.89 -7.63 -15.65
CA ASP A 78 -25.03 -6.45 -15.80
C ASP A 78 -23.54 -6.84 -15.77
N ALA A 79 -22.81 -6.48 -16.82
CA ALA A 79 -21.41 -6.89 -16.99
C ALA A 79 -20.50 -6.32 -15.89
N VAL A 80 -20.73 -5.07 -15.47
CA VAL A 80 -19.95 -4.38 -14.44
C VAL A 80 -20.11 -5.08 -13.10
N LYS A 81 -21.35 -5.25 -12.65
CA LYS A 81 -21.68 -5.99 -11.41
C LYS A 81 -21.18 -7.42 -11.45
N LYS A 82 -21.21 -8.06 -12.63
CA LYS A 82 -20.69 -9.42 -12.78
C LYS A 82 -19.19 -9.50 -12.55
N ASP A 83 -18.43 -8.50 -13.01
CA ASP A 83 -16.99 -8.44 -12.79
C ASP A 83 -16.64 -8.00 -11.36
N GLU A 84 -17.43 -7.12 -10.73
CA GLU A 84 -17.34 -6.86 -9.28
C GLU A 84 -17.51 -8.13 -8.45
N LEU A 85 -18.52 -8.95 -8.76
CA LEU A 85 -18.76 -10.20 -8.04
C LEU A 85 -17.62 -11.21 -8.24
N LYS A 86 -16.96 -11.21 -9.40
CA LYS A 86 -15.77 -12.05 -9.63
C LYS A 86 -14.55 -11.52 -8.86
N LEU A 87 -14.40 -10.20 -8.75
CA LEU A 87 -13.39 -9.58 -7.90
C LEU A 87 -13.60 -9.97 -6.43
N LYS A 88 -14.84 -9.85 -5.93
CA LYS A 88 -15.22 -10.37 -4.59
C LYS A 88 -14.92 -11.87 -4.45
N GLN A 89 -15.15 -12.66 -5.49
CA GLN A 89 -14.83 -14.09 -5.45
C GLN A 89 -13.33 -14.35 -5.32
N ALA A 90 -12.49 -13.54 -5.98
CA ALA A 90 -11.05 -13.63 -5.83
C ALA A 90 -10.61 -13.22 -4.42
N ASN A 91 -11.12 -12.10 -3.90
CA ASN A 91 -10.89 -11.65 -2.52
C ASN A 91 -11.28 -12.73 -1.49
N LEU A 92 -12.38 -13.45 -1.72
CA LEU A 92 -12.80 -14.56 -0.86
C LEU A 92 -11.77 -15.71 -0.84
N GLU A 93 -11.14 -16.04 -1.97
CA GLU A 93 -10.06 -17.04 -2.01
C GLU A 93 -8.85 -16.57 -1.19
N LEU A 94 -8.48 -15.29 -1.29
CA LEU A 94 -7.36 -14.72 -0.54
C LEU A 94 -7.64 -14.69 0.97
N LEU A 95 -8.85 -14.27 1.38
CA LEU A 95 -9.23 -14.27 2.79
C LEU A 95 -9.37 -15.70 3.35
N ALA A 96 -9.79 -16.66 2.54
CA ALA A 96 -9.79 -18.06 2.92
C ALA A 96 -8.36 -18.62 3.08
N ALA A 97 -7.42 -18.21 2.21
CA ALA A 97 -5.99 -18.51 2.36
C ALA A 97 -5.43 -17.93 3.68
N LYS A 98 -5.80 -16.68 4.02
CA LYS A 98 -5.47 -16.06 5.30
C LYS A 98 -6.00 -16.87 6.48
N LYS A 99 -7.31 -17.20 6.50
CA LYS A 99 -7.91 -18.02 7.58
C LYS A 99 -7.29 -19.41 7.69
N LEU A 100 -6.93 -20.03 6.56
CA LEU A 100 -6.28 -21.33 6.53
C LEU A 100 -4.92 -21.29 7.24
N ALA A 101 -4.12 -20.24 7.00
CA ALA A 101 -2.85 -20.04 7.68
C ALA A 101 -2.99 -19.71 9.18
N GLU A 102 -4.06 -19.03 9.59
CA GLU A 102 -4.33 -18.71 10.99
C GLU A 102 -4.77 -19.93 11.80
N ASN A 103 -5.52 -20.86 11.18
CA ASN A 103 -6.21 -21.93 11.90
C ASN A 103 -5.42 -23.24 12.05
N ASN A 104 -4.45 -23.59 11.17
CA ASN A 104 -3.87 -24.94 11.16
C ASN A 104 -2.42 -25.03 10.65
N PRO A 105 -1.39 -25.20 11.50
CA PRO A 105 -0.02 -25.52 11.08
C PRO A 105 0.17 -27.02 10.76
N ASP A 106 -0.76 -27.62 9.99
CA ASP A 106 -0.72 -29.04 9.64
C ASP A 106 0.27 -29.32 8.49
N ALA A 107 0.75 -30.56 8.35
CA ALA A 107 1.68 -30.97 7.28
C ALA A 107 1.11 -30.75 5.86
N LYS A 108 -0.22 -30.67 5.72
CA LYS A 108 -0.92 -30.37 4.46
C LYS A 108 -1.26 -28.88 4.26
N LEU A 109 -0.94 -28.02 5.24
CA LEU A 109 -1.22 -26.56 5.17
C LEU A 109 -0.64 -25.96 3.90
N GLN A 110 0.63 -26.28 3.60
CA GLN A 110 1.34 -25.75 2.45
C GLN A 110 0.66 -26.09 1.13
N GLU A 111 0.21 -27.32 0.94
CA GLU A 111 -0.48 -27.74 -0.29
C GLU A 111 -1.81 -26.99 -0.45
N LYS A 112 -2.61 -26.95 0.62
CA LYS A 112 -3.91 -26.26 0.61
C LYS A 112 -3.76 -24.76 0.36
N LEU A 113 -2.75 -24.15 0.99
CA LEU A 113 -2.47 -22.73 0.86
C LEU A 113 -2.00 -22.37 -0.56
N ASN A 114 -1.07 -23.15 -1.13
CA ASN A 114 -0.64 -22.97 -2.52
C ASN A 114 -1.83 -23.07 -3.47
N LYS A 115 -2.69 -24.07 -3.29
CA LYS A 115 -3.89 -24.25 -4.13
C LYS A 115 -4.90 -23.10 -3.99
N ALA A 116 -5.01 -22.51 -2.80
CA ALA A 116 -5.87 -21.33 -2.59
C ALA A 116 -5.29 -20.09 -3.28
N LEU A 117 -3.98 -19.87 -3.17
CA LEU A 117 -3.26 -18.76 -3.80
C LEU A 117 -3.25 -18.86 -5.33
N GLU A 118 -3.07 -20.06 -5.90
CA GLU A 118 -3.17 -20.30 -7.34
C GLU A 118 -4.58 -19.99 -7.87
N LYS A 119 -5.62 -20.40 -7.13
CA LYS A 119 -7.02 -20.06 -7.47
C LYS A 119 -7.27 -18.56 -7.40
N TYR A 120 -6.76 -17.90 -6.37
CA TYR A 120 -6.82 -16.45 -6.24
C TYR A 120 -6.16 -15.76 -7.44
N GLN A 121 -4.92 -16.13 -7.77
CA GLN A 121 -4.18 -15.58 -8.91
C GLN A 121 -4.94 -15.79 -10.22
N ALA A 122 -5.37 -17.01 -10.51
CA ALA A 122 -6.10 -17.33 -11.74
C ALA A 122 -7.43 -16.58 -11.86
N LYS A 123 -8.12 -16.31 -10.74
CA LYS A 123 -9.33 -15.49 -10.74
C LYS A 123 -9.01 -14.01 -10.98
N MET A 124 -7.97 -13.49 -10.33
CA MET A 124 -7.55 -12.10 -10.50
C MET A 124 -7.13 -11.80 -11.94
N THR A 125 -6.34 -12.67 -12.58
CA THR A 125 -5.97 -12.53 -14.00
C THR A 125 -7.21 -12.40 -14.88
N LYS A 126 -8.21 -13.28 -14.68
CA LYS A 126 -9.48 -13.24 -15.45
C LYS A 126 -10.32 -12.01 -15.16
N VAL A 127 -10.30 -11.50 -13.93
CA VAL A 127 -11.00 -10.27 -13.54
C VAL A 127 -10.35 -9.07 -14.23
N GLU A 128 -9.03 -8.96 -14.18
CA GLU A 128 -8.28 -7.89 -14.82
C GLU A 128 -8.47 -7.87 -16.34
N GLU A 129 -8.42 -9.03 -17.01
CA GLU A 129 -8.66 -9.13 -18.45
C GLU A 129 -10.07 -8.63 -18.81
N LYS A 130 -11.08 -9.03 -18.04
CA LYS A 130 -12.47 -8.63 -18.30
C LYS A 130 -12.71 -7.15 -18.05
N ILE A 131 -12.24 -6.62 -16.91
CA ILE A 131 -12.33 -5.19 -16.61
C ILE A 131 -11.63 -4.38 -17.70
N ASN A 132 -10.47 -4.83 -18.19
CA ASN A 132 -9.75 -4.13 -19.24
C ASN A 132 -10.45 -4.14 -20.60
N ALA A 133 -11.25 -5.17 -20.88
CA ALA A 133 -12.06 -5.28 -22.09
C ALA A 133 -13.40 -4.52 -22.02
N LEU A 134 -13.75 -3.91 -20.89
CA LEU A 134 -14.96 -3.10 -20.77
C LEU A 134 -14.82 -1.75 -21.51
N PRO A 135 -15.94 -1.18 -21.98
CA PRO A 135 -16.01 0.20 -22.47
C PRO A 135 -15.49 1.22 -21.45
N ALA A 136 -14.89 2.32 -21.91
CA ALA A 136 -14.19 3.29 -21.07
C ALA A 136 -15.07 3.92 -19.95
N ASP A 137 -16.35 4.17 -20.26
CA ASP A 137 -17.36 4.71 -19.34
C ASP A 137 -17.61 3.79 -18.14
N LYS A 138 -17.59 2.47 -18.35
CA LYS A 138 -17.81 1.45 -17.31
C LYS A 138 -16.52 0.97 -16.65
N LYS A 139 -15.40 1.10 -17.36
CA LYS A 139 -14.08 0.63 -16.94
C LYS A 139 -13.49 1.47 -15.81
N THR A 140 -13.73 2.78 -15.82
CA THR A 140 -13.06 3.72 -14.90
C THR A 140 -13.37 3.43 -13.43
N GLU A 141 -14.64 3.25 -13.06
CA GLU A 141 -15.05 2.96 -11.68
C GLU A 141 -14.53 1.60 -11.19
N LEU A 142 -14.62 0.58 -12.05
CA LEU A 142 -14.11 -0.76 -11.74
C LEU A 142 -12.59 -0.81 -11.59
N LEU A 143 -11.85 -0.08 -12.43
CA LEU A 143 -10.41 0.03 -12.30
C LEU A 143 -10.01 0.72 -11.00
N LYS A 144 -10.71 1.80 -10.62
CA LYS A 144 -10.47 2.46 -9.34
C LYS A 144 -10.62 1.49 -8.18
N LYS A 145 -11.74 0.76 -8.15
CA LYS A 145 -12.01 -0.27 -7.13
C LYS A 145 -10.98 -1.40 -7.13
N LEU A 146 -10.56 -1.84 -8.32
CA LEU A 146 -9.52 -2.84 -8.47
C LEU A 146 -8.18 -2.36 -7.87
N ASP A 147 -7.82 -1.10 -8.06
CA ASP A 147 -6.57 -0.53 -7.54
C ASP A 147 -6.60 -0.35 -6.02
N GLU A 148 -7.71 0.17 -5.49
CA GLU A 148 -7.93 0.26 -4.04
C GLU A 148 -7.79 -1.12 -3.37
N GLN A 149 -8.41 -2.14 -3.97
CA GLN A 149 -8.31 -3.50 -3.46
C GLN A 149 -6.94 -4.13 -3.70
N ALA A 150 -6.20 -3.73 -4.74
CA ALA A 150 -4.85 -4.25 -4.99
C ALA A 150 -3.91 -3.91 -3.83
N LEU A 151 -3.94 -2.69 -3.28
CA LEU A 151 -3.13 -2.34 -2.09
C LEU A 151 -3.49 -3.19 -0.87
N LYS A 152 -4.80 -3.37 -0.62
CA LYS A 152 -5.31 -4.19 0.48
C LYS A 152 -4.92 -5.67 0.32
N GLN A 153 -4.97 -6.20 -0.90
CA GLN A 153 -4.53 -7.55 -1.22
C GLN A 153 -3.03 -7.73 -0.99
N GLN A 154 -2.20 -6.73 -1.35
CA GLN A 154 -0.76 -6.78 -1.09
C GLN A 154 -0.46 -6.80 0.40
N GLU A 155 -1.19 -6.03 1.20
CA GLU A 155 -1.08 -6.05 2.66
C GLU A 155 -1.45 -7.42 3.24
N ILE A 156 -2.54 -8.04 2.78
CA ILE A 156 -2.91 -9.39 3.23
C ILE A 156 -1.80 -10.40 2.89
N LEU A 157 -1.28 -10.37 1.66
CA LEU A 157 -0.22 -11.28 1.25
C LEU A 157 1.06 -11.07 2.05
N ARG A 158 1.44 -9.82 2.37
CA ARG A 158 2.57 -9.49 3.24
C ARG A 158 2.39 -10.07 4.64
N ASN A 159 1.23 -9.82 5.25
CA ASN A 159 0.95 -10.27 6.61
C ASN A 159 0.90 -11.80 6.69
N LEU A 160 0.40 -12.44 5.63
CA LEU A 160 0.39 -13.89 5.47
C LEU A 160 1.82 -14.43 5.38
N SER A 161 2.65 -13.86 4.52
CA SER A 161 4.05 -14.23 4.33
C SER A 161 4.87 -14.16 5.63
N ALA A 162 4.65 -13.11 6.44
CA ALA A 162 5.36 -12.91 7.71
C ALA A 162 5.09 -13.98 8.79
N LYS A 163 3.99 -14.75 8.67
CA LYS A 163 3.58 -15.77 9.66
C LYS A 163 3.92 -17.20 9.22
N LEU A 164 4.45 -17.38 8.00
CA LEU A 164 4.56 -18.70 7.37
C LEU A 164 6.00 -19.21 7.27
N PRO A 165 6.20 -20.54 7.18
CA PRO A 165 7.52 -21.13 6.94
C PRO A 165 8.15 -20.64 5.63
N GLU A 166 9.49 -20.61 5.60
CA GLU A 166 10.27 -20.00 4.50
C GLU A 166 9.87 -20.50 3.11
N GLN A 167 9.60 -21.79 2.94
CA GLN A 167 9.22 -22.35 1.64
C GLN A 167 7.89 -21.80 1.10
N VAL A 168 6.93 -21.51 1.97
CA VAL A 168 5.64 -20.92 1.60
C VAL A 168 5.77 -19.42 1.42
N LYS A 169 6.54 -18.79 2.32
CA LYS A 169 6.90 -17.37 2.27
C LYS A 169 7.48 -17.01 0.89
N THR A 170 8.47 -17.76 0.39
CA THR A 170 9.08 -17.51 -0.94
C THR A 170 8.04 -17.54 -2.06
N LYS A 171 7.07 -18.47 -2.01
CA LYS A 171 6.00 -18.53 -3.04
C LYS A 171 5.04 -17.33 -2.95
N ILE A 172 4.69 -16.90 -1.74
CA ILE A 172 3.85 -15.72 -1.54
C ILE A 172 4.58 -14.47 -2.01
N GLU A 173 5.85 -14.29 -1.66
CA GLU A 173 6.64 -13.15 -2.14
C GLU A 173 6.79 -13.16 -3.67
N ALA A 174 7.00 -14.32 -4.29
CA ALA A 174 7.03 -14.44 -5.75
C ALA A 174 5.69 -14.02 -6.38
N LEU A 175 4.57 -14.47 -5.82
CA LEU A 175 3.23 -14.07 -6.26
C LEU A 175 2.99 -12.57 -6.08
N ARG A 176 3.41 -11.99 -4.94
CA ARG A 176 3.32 -10.55 -4.68
C ARG A 176 4.08 -9.77 -5.74
N GLN A 177 5.35 -10.14 -5.95
CA GLN A 177 6.23 -9.48 -6.91
C GLN A 177 5.71 -9.58 -8.35
N GLU A 178 5.24 -10.76 -8.77
CA GLU A 178 4.66 -10.96 -10.11
C GLU A 178 3.48 -10.02 -10.34
N ARG A 179 2.61 -9.87 -9.34
CA ARG A 179 1.44 -8.98 -9.41
C ARG A 179 1.83 -7.51 -9.42
N ILE A 180 2.77 -7.12 -8.57
CA ILE A 180 3.30 -5.75 -8.52
C ILE A 180 3.87 -5.36 -9.88
N ASN A 181 4.71 -6.22 -10.46
CA ASN A 181 5.32 -6.01 -11.78
C ASN A 181 4.26 -5.95 -12.89
N THR A 182 3.33 -6.91 -12.90
CA THR A 182 2.26 -6.95 -13.90
C THR A 182 1.37 -5.71 -13.85
N TRP A 183 1.05 -5.25 -12.64
CA TRP A 183 0.28 -4.02 -12.45
C TRP A 183 1.09 -2.80 -12.90
N TYR A 184 2.35 -2.69 -12.50
CA TYR A 184 3.23 -1.60 -12.93
C TYR A 184 3.35 -1.50 -14.46
N GLU A 185 3.65 -2.61 -15.15
CA GLU A 185 3.81 -2.58 -16.61
C GLU A 185 2.55 -2.14 -17.35
N LYS A 186 1.37 -2.54 -16.86
CA LYS A 186 0.08 -2.12 -17.42
C LYS A 186 -0.24 -0.64 -17.19
N HIS A 187 0.39 -0.01 -16.19
CA HIS A 187 -0.05 1.25 -15.62
C HIS A 187 1.05 2.31 -15.46
N LYS A 188 2.27 2.03 -15.94
CA LYS A 188 3.41 2.95 -15.84
C LYS A 188 3.14 4.36 -16.39
N ALA A 189 2.31 4.48 -17.43
CA ALA A 189 1.98 5.77 -18.05
C ALA A 189 1.09 6.68 -17.18
N ASN A 190 0.38 6.12 -16.20
CA ASN A 190 -0.51 6.86 -15.30
C ASN A 190 -0.36 6.40 -13.84
N LEU A 191 0.86 5.96 -13.49
CA LEU A 191 1.17 5.29 -12.24
C LEU A 191 0.78 6.13 -11.02
N GLU A 192 1.23 7.39 -10.98
CA GLU A 192 0.95 8.31 -9.86
C GLU A 192 -0.55 8.53 -9.67
N GLN A 193 -1.29 8.76 -10.76
CA GLN A 193 -2.74 8.97 -10.70
C GLN A 193 -3.44 7.73 -10.11
N ARG A 194 -3.03 6.53 -10.50
CA ARG A 194 -3.64 5.27 -10.04
C ARG A 194 -3.24 4.94 -8.61
N LEU A 195 -1.97 5.15 -8.24
CA LEU A 195 -1.52 5.04 -6.85
C LEU A 195 -2.27 6.02 -5.95
N THR A 196 -2.41 7.28 -6.37
CA THR A 196 -3.17 8.29 -5.64
C THR A 196 -4.63 7.89 -5.48
N ALA A 197 -5.27 7.38 -6.54
CA ALA A 197 -6.65 6.90 -6.45
C ALA A 197 -6.80 5.69 -5.51
N ALA A 198 -5.82 4.77 -5.51
CA ALA A 198 -5.82 3.60 -4.64
C ALA A 198 -5.55 3.95 -3.16
N ALA A 199 -4.65 4.90 -2.93
CA ALA A 199 -4.30 5.39 -1.59
C ALA A 199 -5.41 6.28 -1.00
N ASP A 200 -6.20 6.94 -1.87
CA ASP A 200 -7.37 7.74 -1.51
C ASP A 200 -8.56 6.84 -1.17
N THR A 201 -8.40 6.07 -0.09
CA THR A 201 -9.50 5.32 0.51
C THR A 201 -10.59 6.31 0.93
N THR A 202 -11.70 6.29 0.21
CA THR A 202 -12.88 7.15 0.45
C THR A 202 -13.60 6.83 1.76
N ASP A 203 -13.08 5.89 2.54
CA ASP A 203 -13.66 5.47 3.80
C ASP A 203 -13.45 6.56 4.86
N GLN A 204 -14.42 7.47 4.96
CA GLN A 204 -14.45 8.50 5.99
C GLN A 204 -14.53 7.90 7.40
N ALA A 205 -14.93 6.63 7.53
CA ALA A 205 -15.06 5.98 8.82
C ALA A 205 -13.70 5.61 9.45
N ASP A 206 -12.69 5.23 8.64
CA ASP A 206 -11.35 4.91 9.14
C ASP A 206 -10.38 6.08 8.97
N LYS A 207 -10.27 6.91 10.02
CA LYS A 207 -9.30 8.01 10.08
C LYS A 207 -7.84 7.58 9.91
N PHE A 208 -7.52 6.29 10.10
CA PHE A 208 -6.17 5.73 10.01
C PHE A 208 -5.90 5.02 8.68
N ALA A 209 -6.85 4.94 7.75
CA ALA A 209 -6.64 4.27 6.47
C ALA A 209 -5.45 4.85 5.67
N GLY A 210 -5.17 6.16 5.83
CA GLY A 210 -3.99 6.80 5.25
C GLY A 210 -2.67 6.23 5.78
N LEU A 211 -2.58 5.79 7.03
CA LEU A 211 -1.39 5.13 7.57
C LEU A 211 -1.15 3.76 6.94
N LYS A 212 -2.22 3.00 6.65
CA LYS A 212 -2.17 1.72 5.93
C LYS A 212 -1.72 1.94 4.49
N ALA A 213 -2.29 2.92 3.81
CA ALA A 213 -1.89 3.31 2.47
C ALA A 213 -0.41 3.71 2.40
N MET A 214 0.07 4.54 3.33
CA MET A 214 1.49 4.94 3.42
C MET A 214 2.42 3.75 3.60
N ALA A 215 2.07 2.81 4.49
CA ALA A 215 2.85 1.58 4.69
C ALA A 215 2.89 0.70 3.43
N ASN A 216 1.77 0.60 2.71
CA ASN A 216 1.71 -0.17 1.46
C ASN A 216 2.49 0.52 0.33
N LEU A 217 2.48 1.85 0.25
CA LEU A 217 3.30 2.60 -0.69
C LEU A 217 4.80 2.43 -0.41
N GLU A 218 5.20 2.43 0.87
CA GLU A 218 6.60 2.21 1.24
C GLU A 218 7.09 0.81 0.85
N ASP A 219 6.26 -0.19 1.07
CA ASP A 219 6.53 -1.56 0.65
C ASP A 219 6.62 -1.71 -0.88
N LEU A 220 5.74 -1.01 -1.61
CA LEU A 220 5.79 -0.97 -3.08
C LEU A 220 7.06 -0.31 -3.62
N LYS A 221 7.62 0.67 -2.91
CA LYS A 221 8.81 1.42 -3.32
C LYS A 221 10.03 0.52 -3.52
N ASP A 222 10.22 -0.46 -2.64
CA ASP A 222 11.32 -1.43 -2.76
C ASP A 222 11.03 -2.54 -3.79
N ALA A 223 9.75 -2.82 -4.05
CA ALA A 223 9.32 -3.86 -4.98
C ALA A 223 9.26 -3.39 -6.44
N LEU A 224 9.18 -2.08 -6.70
CA LEU A 224 9.05 -1.53 -8.04
C LEU A 224 10.39 -1.04 -8.61
N PRO A 225 10.51 -0.92 -9.96
CA PRO A 225 11.68 -0.31 -10.60
C PRO A 225 11.92 1.13 -10.12
N THR A 226 13.17 1.60 -10.22
CA THR A 226 13.58 2.96 -9.82
C THR A 226 12.69 4.06 -10.38
N GLU A 227 12.25 3.90 -11.64
CA GLU A 227 11.43 4.86 -12.36
C GLU A 227 10.05 5.06 -11.70
N ALA A 228 9.58 4.10 -10.90
CA ALA A 228 8.34 4.23 -10.13
C ALA A 228 8.50 5.13 -8.88
N GLY A 229 9.73 5.39 -8.44
CA GLY A 229 10.03 6.06 -7.17
C GLY A 229 9.34 7.41 -7.02
N ALA A 230 9.46 8.28 -8.02
CA ALA A 230 8.87 9.63 -7.99
C ALA A 230 7.33 9.59 -7.87
N ALA A 231 6.67 8.70 -8.63
CA ALA A 231 5.22 8.54 -8.56
C ALA A 231 4.74 8.03 -7.18
N ILE A 232 5.51 7.15 -6.56
CA ILE A 232 5.22 6.63 -5.21
C ILE A 232 5.40 7.73 -4.17
N GLU A 233 6.48 8.49 -4.23
CA GLU A 233 6.78 9.60 -3.30
C GLU A 233 5.75 10.72 -3.41
N ALA A 234 5.41 11.15 -4.64
CA ALA A 234 4.34 12.11 -4.87
C ALA A 234 3.00 11.64 -4.28
N THR A 235 2.71 10.33 -4.39
CA THR A 235 1.52 9.74 -3.76
C THR A 235 1.62 9.70 -2.23
N GLN A 236 2.79 9.37 -1.68
CA GLN A 236 3.05 9.37 -0.24
C GLN A 236 2.82 10.78 0.34
N ASN A 237 3.29 11.83 -0.32
CA ASN A 237 3.07 13.22 0.10
C ASN A 237 1.61 13.61 0.11
N LYS A 238 0.90 13.37 -1.00
CA LYS A 238 -0.54 13.64 -1.08
C LYS A 238 -1.32 12.88 0.01
N THR A 239 -0.91 11.66 0.32
CA THR A 239 -1.53 10.84 1.37
C THR A 239 -1.22 11.39 2.76
N ARG A 240 0.04 11.78 3.01
CA ARG A 240 0.49 12.42 4.26
C ARG A 240 -0.28 13.70 4.53
N ASP A 241 -0.42 14.58 3.55
CA ASP A 241 -1.08 15.88 3.73
C ASP A 241 -2.56 15.72 4.11
N ARG A 242 -3.25 14.76 3.48
CA ARG A 242 -4.63 14.39 3.86
C ARG A 242 -4.69 13.77 5.25
N LEU A 243 -3.71 12.93 5.60
CA LEU A 243 -3.63 12.30 6.90
C LEU A 243 -3.42 13.33 8.01
N ILE A 244 -2.56 14.34 7.78
CA ILE A 244 -2.38 15.45 8.72
C ILE A 244 -3.73 16.10 9.03
N GLU A 245 -4.55 16.40 8.02
CA GLU A 245 -5.88 16.97 8.21
C GLU A 245 -6.79 16.05 9.05
N LYS A 246 -6.86 14.76 8.68
CA LYS A 246 -7.71 13.76 9.38
C LYS A 246 -7.31 13.54 10.84
N LEU A 247 -6.03 13.74 11.18
CA LEU A 247 -5.49 13.49 12.52
C LEU A 247 -5.29 14.76 13.37
N LYS A 248 -5.73 15.95 12.92
CA LYS A 248 -5.60 17.20 13.69
C LYS A 248 -6.19 17.12 15.09
N ASN A 249 -7.31 16.42 15.25
CA ASN A 249 -8.11 16.40 16.47
C ASN A 249 -8.19 15.00 17.11
N LEU A 250 -7.06 14.27 17.18
CA LEU A 250 -7.01 12.98 17.85
C LEU A 250 -7.04 13.12 19.38
N SER A 251 -7.83 12.26 20.04
CA SER A 251 -7.74 12.01 21.48
C SER A 251 -6.42 11.33 21.85
N THR A 252 -6.02 11.39 23.12
CA THR A 252 -4.79 10.72 23.62
C THR A 252 -4.75 9.22 23.29
N GLN A 253 -5.87 8.51 23.46
CA GLN A 253 -5.95 7.09 23.13
C GLN A 253 -5.75 6.84 21.62
N GLU A 254 -6.18 7.76 20.76
CA GLU A 254 -5.98 7.63 19.31
C GLU A 254 -4.57 7.96 18.87
N LYS A 255 -3.87 8.87 19.57
CA LYS A 255 -2.44 9.11 19.35
C LYS A 255 -1.61 7.86 19.64
N GLU A 256 -1.91 7.21 20.76
CA GLU A 256 -1.27 5.93 21.13
C GLU A 256 -1.47 4.85 20.05
N LYS A 257 -2.64 4.83 19.39
CA LYS A 257 -2.89 3.92 18.26
C LYS A 257 -1.98 4.20 17.08
N VAL A 258 -1.72 5.46 16.74
CA VAL A 258 -0.80 5.85 15.67
C VAL A 258 0.60 5.34 15.99
N SER A 259 1.10 5.66 17.19
CA SER A 259 2.43 5.21 17.64
C SER A 259 2.56 3.69 17.60
N LYS A 260 1.61 2.98 18.20
CA LYS A 260 1.59 1.51 18.21
C LYS A 260 1.57 0.92 16.81
N TYR A 261 0.79 1.48 15.90
CA TYR A 261 0.76 1.03 14.52
C TYR A 261 2.10 1.22 13.81
N LEU A 262 2.74 2.38 13.94
CA LEU A 262 4.04 2.65 13.32
C LEU A 262 5.11 1.67 13.81
N GLU A 263 5.04 1.24 15.08
CA GLU A 263 5.94 0.23 15.61
C GLU A 263 5.60 -1.20 15.14
N GLU A 264 4.30 -1.55 15.08
CA GLU A 264 3.84 -2.93 14.87
C GLU A 264 3.56 -3.29 13.39
N VAL A 265 3.50 -2.31 12.49
CA VAL A 265 3.24 -2.51 11.06
C VAL A 265 4.20 -3.56 10.49
N LYS A 266 3.70 -4.42 9.59
CA LYS A 266 4.46 -5.58 9.07
C LYS A 266 5.40 -5.20 7.93
N LEU A 267 6.21 -4.18 8.14
CA LEU A 267 7.31 -3.77 7.26
C LEU A 267 8.65 -4.26 7.82
N THR A 268 9.69 -4.30 6.98
CA THR A 268 11.07 -4.50 7.47
C THR A 268 11.50 -3.34 8.37
N ASP A 269 12.49 -3.55 9.24
CA ASP A 269 12.93 -2.51 10.18
C ASP A 269 13.35 -1.22 9.46
N VAL A 270 14.01 -1.36 8.30
CA VAL A 270 14.40 -0.22 7.46
C VAL A 270 13.19 0.48 6.85
N GLN A 271 12.24 -0.27 6.28
CA GLN A 271 11.00 0.29 5.74
C GLN A 271 10.16 1.01 6.81
N LYS A 272 10.12 0.51 8.05
CA LYS A 272 9.45 1.22 9.15
C LYS A 272 10.12 2.56 9.42
N ILE A 273 11.46 2.59 9.48
CA ILE A 273 12.21 3.83 9.69
C ILE A 273 11.95 4.81 8.53
N LYS A 274 11.97 4.35 7.28
CA LYS A 274 11.64 5.18 6.11
C LYS A 274 10.23 5.74 6.20
N LEU A 275 9.23 4.89 6.48
CA LEU A 275 7.85 5.32 6.68
C LEU A 275 7.75 6.40 7.77
N THR A 276 8.38 6.20 8.93
CA THR A 276 8.38 7.20 10.00
C THR A 276 9.15 8.47 9.66
N GLU A 277 10.19 8.39 8.83
CA GLU A 277 10.90 9.56 8.31
C GLU A 277 9.95 10.42 7.45
N THR A 278 9.32 9.82 6.45
CA THR A 278 8.38 10.50 5.55
C THR A 278 7.21 11.15 6.31
N LEU A 279 6.69 10.46 7.34
CA LEU A 279 5.64 11.00 8.21
C LEU A 279 6.16 12.10 9.16
N SER A 280 7.43 12.04 9.57
CA SER A 280 8.05 13.05 10.44
C SER A 280 8.28 14.40 9.74
N SER A 281 8.31 14.44 8.41
CA SER A 281 8.35 15.67 7.61
C SER A 281 7.04 16.46 7.62
N ALA A 282 6.00 15.96 8.31
CA ALA A 282 4.79 16.72 8.61
C ALA A 282 5.11 18.01 9.38
N PRO A 283 4.25 19.06 9.29
CA PRO A 283 4.48 20.32 9.99
C PRO A 283 4.76 20.13 11.48
N GLN A 284 5.72 20.89 12.00
CA GLN A 284 6.07 20.84 13.43
C GLN A 284 4.83 21.10 14.30
N GLY A 285 4.70 20.31 15.36
CA GLY A 285 3.54 20.36 16.27
C GLY A 285 2.30 19.59 15.77
N SER A 286 2.32 19.04 14.55
CA SER A 286 1.29 18.08 14.14
C SER A 286 1.42 16.78 14.93
N VAL A 287 0.26 16.18 15.28
CA VAL A 287 0.21 14.89 15.99
C VAL A 287 0.98 13.83 15.19
N LEU A 288 0.75 13.75 13.89
CA LEU A 288 1.42 12.79 13.02
C LEU A 288 2.94 12.95 13.06
N GLY A 289 3.44 14.19 12.95
CA GLY A 289 4.87 14.47 13.00
C GLY A 289 5.48 14.08 14.35
N THR A 290 4.84 14.44 15.47
CA THR A 290 5.33 14.10 16.81
C THR A 290 5.39 12.60 17.05
N GLU A 291 4.31 11.86 16.77
CA GLU A 291 4.27 10.41 16.96
C GLU A 291 5.27 9.69 16.02
N ALA A 292 5.42 10.19 14.78
CA ALA A 292 6.37 9.63 13.82
C ALA A 292 7.83 9.83 14.24
N ILE A 293 8.19 11.00 14.80
CA ILE A 293 9.54 11.26 15.35
C ILE A 293 9.85 10.28 16.49
N GLN A 294 8.93 10.12 17.45
CA GLN A 294 9.12 9.21 18.58
C GLN A 294 9.23 7.75 18.12
N ALA A 295 8.36 7.32 17.21
CA ALA A 295 8.40 5.97 16.63
C ALA A 295 9.74 5.74 15.88
N LYS A 296 10.22 6.73 15.12
CA LYS A 296 11.51 6.65 14.42
C LYS A 296 12.68 6.45 15.38
N GLU A 297 12.73 7.23 16.47
CA GLU A 297 13.79 7.12 17.48
C GLU A 297 13.77 5.74 18.16
N SER A 298 12.58 5.28 18.56
CA SER A 298 12.36 3.96 19.14
C SER A 298 12.78 2.83 18.19
N LEU A 299 12.37 2.90 16.93
CA LEU A 299 12.72 1.92 15.90
C LEU A 299 14.23 1.92 15.60
N MET A 300 14.86 3.08 15.53
CA MET A 300 16.31 3.19 15.32
C MET A 300 17.09 2.59 16.50
N ALA A 301 16.64 2.83 17.74
CA ALA A 301 17.25 2.23 18.93
C ALA A 301 17.11 0.70 18.92
N LYS A 302 15.91 0.18 18.64
CA LYS A 302 15.64 -1.26 18.50
C LYS A 302 16.48 -1.88 17.37
N LEU A 303 16.64 -1.17 16.26
CA LEU A 303 17.47 -1.62 15.13
C LEU A 303 18.94 -1.74 15.53
N LYS A 304 19.49 -0.73 16.20
CA LYS A 304 20.86 -0.74 16.72
C LYS A 304 21.08 -1.89 17.70
N GLU A 305 20.20 -2.04 18.67
CA GLU A 305 20.26 -3.12 19.67
C GLU A 305 20.25 -4.49 18.98
N LYS A 306 19.29 -4.70 18.06
CA LYS A 306 19.19 -5.92 17.28
C LYS A 306 20.48 -6.18 16.50
N PHE A 307 21.02 -5.18 15.80
CA PHE A 307 22.25 -5.30 15.03
C PHE A 307 23.46 -5.62 15.91
N ASN A 308 23.57 -5.01 17.09
CA ASN A 308 24.67 -5.24 18.02
C ASN A 308 24.69 -6.66 18.58
N ASN A 309 23.51 -7.25 18.76
CA ASN A 309 23.34 -8.62 19.25
C ASN A 309 23.61 -9.70 18.19
N LEU A 310 23.89 -9.32 16.93
CA LEU A 310 24.26 -10.25 15.86
C LEU A 310 25.76 -10.52 15.84
N ASP A 311 26.15 -11.73 15.45
CA ASP A 311 27.54 -12.01 15.06
C ASP A 311 27.89 -11.35 13.71
N ASP A 312 29.17 -11.31 13.34
CA ASP A 312 29.60 -10.60 12.13
C ASP A 312 29.01 -11.21 10.84
N SER A 313 28.79 -12.53 10.78
CA SER A 313 28.14 -13.18 9.63
C SER A 313 26.66 -12.80 9.53
N GLN A 314 25.98 -12.73 10.67
CA GLN A 314 24.59 -12.30 10.75
C GLN A 314 24.44 -10.80 10.44
N LYS A 315 25.38 -9.95 10.90
CA LYS A 315 25.43 -8.52 10.54
C LYS A 315 25.58 -8.33 9.04
N GLU A 316 26.42 -9.11 8.38
CA GLU A 316 26.56 -9.07 6.92
C GLU A 316 25.26 -9.45 6.22
N LYS A 317 24.61 -10.54 6.62
CA LYS A 317 23.30 -10.93 6.08
C LYS A 317 22.25 -9.84 6.31
N PHE A 318 22.25 -9.23 7.49
CA PHE A 318 21.36 -8.13 7.81
C PHE A 318 21.58 -6.95 6.85
N LEU A 319 22.83 -6.51 6.62
CA LEU A 319 23.13 -5.43 5.69
C LEU A 319 22.75 -5.76 4.25
N GLN A 320 23.02 -7.00 3.82
CA GLN A 320 22.61 -7.47 2.49
C GLN A 320 21.10 -7.45 2.31
N GLN A 321 20.33 -7.83 3.34
CA GLN A 321 18.87 -7.93 3.26
C GLN A 321 18.15 -6.57 3.44
N ASN A 322 18.74 -5.65 4.20
CA ASN A 322 18.01 -4.44 4.63
C ASN A 322 18.59 -3.14 4.06
N ILE A 323 19.87 -3.13 3.69
CA ILE A 323 20.57 -1.94 3.21
C ILE A 323 20.85 -2.05 1.71
N ASN A 324 21.36 -3.20 1.25
CA ASN A 324 21.74 -3.41 -0.16
C ASN A 324 20.53 -3.60 -1.09
N ILE A 325 19.34 -3.93 -0.58
CA ILE A 325 18.15 -4.13 -1.40
C ILE A 325 17.52 -2.77 -1.72
N GLY A 326 17.35 -2.45 -3.01
CA GLY A 326 16.71 -1.24 -3.52
C GLY A 326 17.66 -0.37 -4.36
N GLN A 327 17.17 0.12 -5.50
CA GLN A 327 18.00 0.70 -6.56
C GLN A 327 18.18 2.24 -6.49
N ASN A 328 17.78 2.89 -5.39
CA ASN A 328 17.45 4.33 -5.45
C ASN A 328 18.30 5.27 -4.61
N GLY A 329 19.34 4.79 -3.90
CA GLY A 329 20.21 5.62 -3.06
C GLY A 329 19.43 6.51 -2.10
N GLU A 330 19.14 6.04 -0.90
CA GLU A 330 18.23 6.77 0.01
C GLU A 330 18.98 7.41 1.17
N ALA A 331 18.64 8.66 1.49
CA ALA A 331 19.22 9.39 2.62
C ALA A 331 19.02 8.62 3.95
N VAL A 332 17.86 7.98 4.14
CA VAL A 332 17.56 7.17 5.33
C VAL A 332 18.53 6.00 5.48
N LYS A 333 18.90 5.31 4.40
CA LYS A 333 19.88 4.22 4.46
C LYS A 333 21.25 4.72 4.85
N ILE A 334 21.66 5.89 4.35
CA ILE A 334 22.92 6.54 4.76
C ILE A 334 22.89 6.88 6.26
N LYS A 335 21.76 7.41 6.76
CA LYS A 335 21.56 7.67 8.19
C LYS A 335 21.71 6.37 9.00
N ILE A 336 20.99 5.30 8.63
CA ILE A 336 21.10 3.98 9.28
C ILE A 336 22.54 3.46 9.26
N ILE A 337 23.25 3.54 8.13
CA ILE A 337 24.65 3.11 8.04
C ILE A 337 25.53 3.89 9.01
N ASN A 338 25.39 5.21 9.09
CA ASN A 338 26.15 6.03 10.04
C ASN A 338 25.87 5.63 11.49
N GLU A 339 24.59 5.36 11.81
CA GLU A 339 24.15 4.94 13.15
C GLU A 339 24.65 3.55 13.54
N LEU A 340 24.75 2.60 12.60
CA LEU A 340 25.30 1.27 12.84
C LEU A 340 26.84 1.24 12.87
N ARG A 341 27.49 2.25 12.27
CA ARG A 341 28.95 2.31 12.15
C ARG A 341 29.67 2.49 13.49
N SER A 342 29.10 3.21 14.46
CA SER A 342 29.77 3.44 15.76
C SER A 342 30.09 2.13 16.48
N GLU A 343 29.17 1.17 16.39
CA GLU A 343 29.18 -0.11 17.12
C GLU A 343 29.84 -1.25 16.34
N ALA A 344 30.20 -1.03 15.08
CA ALA A 344 30.73 -2.06 14.20
C ALA A 344 32.23 -2.38 14.45
N SER A 345 32.61 -3.63 14.18
CA SER A 345 34.03 -4.06 14.13
C SER A 345 34.81 -3.32 13.04
N SER A 346 36.14 -3.34 13.08
CA SER A 346 36.97 -2.63 12.08
C SER A 346 36.73 -3.11 10.64
N GLU A 347 36.57 -4.42 10.44
CA GLU A 347 36.22 -4.99 9.14
C GLU A 347 34.84 -4.53 8.68
N LEU A 348 33.84 -4.62 9.56
CA LEU A 348 32.47 -4.24 9.24
C LEU A 348 32.33 -2.72 9.02
N LYS A 349 33.10 -1.89 9.72
CA LYS A 349 33.20 -0.45 9.46
C LYS A 349 33.64 -0.15 8.03
N THR A 350 34.54 -0.96 7.47
CA THR A 350 34.99 -0.81 6.08
C THR A 350 33.88 -1.18 5.11
N LYS A 351 33.15 -2.27 5.39
CA LYS A 351 31.98 -2.69 4.58
C LYS A 351 30.87 -1.63 4.62
N LEU A 352 30.53 -1.14 5.80
CA LEU A 352 29.55 -0.06 5.99
C LEU A 352 29.97 1.22 5.26
N GLU A 353 31.25 1.59 5.27
CA GLU A 353 31.72 2.76 4.53
C GLU A 353 31.59 2.58 3.02
N LYS A 354 31.89 1.38 2.51
CA LYS A 354 31.66 1.06 1.10
C LYS A 354 30.17 1.19 0.73
N LEU A 355 29.28 0.62 1.55
CA LEU A 355 27.83 0.73 1.34
C LEU A 355 27.35 2.17 1.41
N LYS A 356 27.89 2.97 2.33
CA LYS A 356 27.58 4.40 2.44
C LYS A 356 27.92 5.13 1.14
N ILE A 357 29.12 4.89 0.61
CA ILE A 357 29.57 5.50 -0.65
C ILE A 357 28.67 5.05 -1.81
N GLU A 358 28.34 3.76 -1.90
CA GLU A 358 27.42 3.24 -2.92
C GLU A 358 26.04 3.90 -2.84
N GLN A 359 25.47 4.06 -1.64
CA GLN A 359 24.20 4.76 -1.45
C GLN A 359 24.28 6.26 -1.79
N GLN A 360 25.39 6.92 -1.47
CA GLN A 360 25.62 8.32 -1.83
C GLN A 360 25.68 8.50 -3.34
N GLU A 361 26.42 7.65 -4.06
CA GLU A 361 26.50 7.73 -5.52
C GLU A 361 25.15 7.47 -6.19
N GLN A 362 24.38 6.49 -5.71
CA GLN A 362 23.01 6.26 -6.20
C GLN A 362 22.10 7.48 -5.96
N LEU A 363 22.20 8.13 -4.78
CA LEU A 363 21.43 9.33 -4.46
C LEU A 363 21.81 10.50 -5.37
N LYS A 364 23.10 10.67 -5.68
CA LYS A 364 23.56 11.68 -6.64
C LYS A 364 23.02 11.43 -8.04
N GLU A 365 23.06 10.19 -8.52
CA GLU A 365 22.50 9.83 -9.82
C GLU A 365 20.99 10.08 -9.88
N ARG A 366 20.29 9.84 -8.78
CA ARG A 366 18.88 10.18 -8.66
C ARG A 366 18.65 11.69 -8.74
N ILE A 367 19.40 12.50 -8.00
CA ILE A 367 19.33 13.97 -8.05
C ILE A 367 19.50 14.49 -9.48
N LYS A 368 20.46 13.95 -10.23
CA LYS A 368 20.71 14.36 -11.63
C LYS A 368 19.50 14.14 -12.54
N LYS A 369 18.67 13.14 -12.25
CA LYS A 369 17.48 12.78 -13.04
C LYS A 369 16.22 13.57 -12.69
N ILE A 370 16.23 14.35 -11.61
CA ILE A 370 15.08 15.17 -11.21
C ILE A 370 14.95 16.34 -12.19
N ASP A 371 13.77 16.50 -12.80
CA ASP A 371 13.47 17.59 -13.74
C ASP A 371 12.51 18.64 -13.16
N ASP A 372 11.90 18.35 -12.00
CA ASP A 372 10.97 19.23 -11.29
C ASP A 372 11.67 19.86 -10.06
N SER A 373 11.44 21.15 -9.84
CA SER A 373 12.04 21.86 -8.70
C SER A 373 11.41 21.45 -7.37
N ASP A 374 10.12 21.11 -7.36
CA ASP A 374 9.39 20.74 -6.14
C ASP A 374 9.91 19.40 -5.60
N ASP A 375 10.16 18.44 -6.50
CA ASP A 375 10.77 17.14 -6.18
C ASP A 375 12.18 17.31 -5.58
N LEU A 376 12.93 18.32 -6.05
CA LEU A 376 14.28 18.59 -5.59
C LEU A 376 14.30 19.20 -4.17
N ASP A 377 13.37 20.10 -3.87
CA ASP A 377 13.24 20.73 -2.56
C ASP A 377 12.87 19.71 -1.48
N GLU A 378 12.05 18.71 -1.80
CA GLU A 378 11.74 17.62 -0.88
C GLU A 378 12.99 16.77 -0.56
N LEU A 379 13.78 16.44 -1.57
CA LEU A 379 15.01 15.66 -1.37
C LEU A 379 16.06 16.45 -0.58
N GLU A 380 16.08 17.78 -0.74
CA GLU A 380 16.91 18.69 0.06
C GLU A 380 16.60 18.53 1.55
N ASP A 381 15.33 18.48 1.94
CA ASP A 381 14.88 18.33 3.32
C ASP A 381 15.34 17.01 3.96
N ASP A 382 15.23 15.91 3.24
CA ASP A 382 15.68 14.59 3.70
C ASP A 382 17.22 14.50 3.83
N SER A 383 17.93 15.30 3.03
CA SER A 383 19.38 15.23 2.85
C SER A 383 20.16 16.37 3.51
N ARG A 384 19.51 17.30 4.23
CA ARG A 384 20.16 18.49 4.82
C ARG A 384 21.42 18.20 5.63
N ASN A 385 21.49 17.01 6.23
CA ASN A 385 22.63 16.57 7.07
C ASN A 385 23.69 15.74 6.31
N LEU A 386 23.64 15.69 4.97
CA LEU A 386 24.57 14.96 4.12
C LEU A 386 25.41 15.94 3.28
N PRO A 387 26.59 16.40 3.76
CA PRO A 387 27.41 17.39 3.07
C PRO A 387 27.78 17.01 1.62
N VAL A 388 27.99 15.71 1.39
CA VAL A 388 28.36 15.12 0.09
C VAL A 388 27.20 15.09 -0.91
N ILE A 389 25.97 15.40 -0.49
CA ILE A 389 24.78 15.44 -1.35
C ILE A 389 24.32 16.88 -1.57
N ARG A 390 24.59 17.76 -0.60
CA ARG A 390 24.23 19.17 -0.65
C ARG A 390 24.80 19.88 -1.87
N LYS A 391 26.05 19.60 -2.24
CA LYS A 391 26.69 20.23 -3.41
C LYS A 391 25.94 19.87 -4.69
N GLU A 392 25.61 18.59 -4.88
CA GLU A 392 24.90 18.07 -6.04
C GLU A 392 23.46 18.60 -6.10
N LEU A 393 22.79 18.74 -4.95
CA LEU A 393 21.49 19.41 -4.84
C LEU A 393 21.56 20.88 -5.28
N GLU A 394 22.52 21.65 -4.75
CA GLU A 394 22.71 23.07 -5.09
C GLU A 394 23.03 23.26 -6.59
N GLU A 395 23.87 22.39 -7.16
CA GLU A 395 24.18 22.38 -8.59
C GLU A 395 22.93 22.10 -9.44
N LYS A 396 22.13 21.08 -9.07
CA LYS A 396 20.91 20.74 -9.80
C LYS A 396 19.84 21.81 -9.69
N LYS A 397 19.69 22.44 -8.53
CA LYS A 397 18.76 23.56 -8.31
C LYS A 397 19.11 24.75 -9.19
N LEU A 398 20.40 25.05 -9.33
CA LEU A 398 20.89 26.09 -10.23
C LEU A 398 20.64 25.74 -11.70
N GLU A 399 20.78 24.47 -12.09
CA GLU A 399 20.46 23.97 -13.44
C GLU A 399 18.98 24.16 -13.78
N LEU A 400 18.07 23.70 -12.90
CA LEU A 400 16.62 23.83 -13.09
C LEU A 400 16.19 25.31 -13.17
N LEU A 401 16.74 26.16 -12.30
CA LEU A 401 16.46 27.60 -12.31
C LEU A 401 16.94 28.29 -13.60
N LYS A 402 18.07 27.84 -14.19
CA LYS A 402 18.52 28.34 -15.50
C LYS A 402 17.58 27.90 -16.62
N LYS A 403 17.16 26.63 -16.63
CA LYS A 403 16.20 26.06 -17.59
C LYS A 403 14.86 26.80 -17.54
N GLU A 404 14.33 27.07 -16.35
CA GLU A 404 13.10 27.84 -16.17
C GLU A 404 13.23 29.28 -16.72
N LYS A 405 14.33 29.96 -16.41
CA LYS A 405 14.61 31.31 -16.96
C LYS A 405 14.72 31.33 -18.48
N GLU A 406 15.31 30.30 -19.07
CA GLU A 406 15.41 30.15 -20.53
C GLU A 406 14.03 29.94 -21.16
N ASN A 407 13.24 29.00 -20.62
CA ASN A 407 11.87 28.75 -21.05
C ASN A 407 11.00 30.02 -20.94
N ASN A 408 11.12 30.79 -19.85
CA ASN A 408 10.40 32.04 -19.67
C ASN A 408 10.81 33.10 -20.70
N ARG A 409 12.10 33.21 -21.04
CA ARG A 409 12.59 34.10 -22.11
C ARG A 409 12.06 33.68 -23.48
N GLU A 410 12.00 32.39 -23.78
CA GLU A 410 11.43 31.88 -25.03
C GLU A 410 9.93 32.15 -25.13
N ALA A 411 9.18 31.89 -24.05
CA ALA A 411 7.76 32.19 -23.99
C ALA A 411 7.48 33.70 -24.16
N GLU A 412 8.31 34.57 -23.56
CA GLU A 412 8.22 36.02 -23.75
C GLU A 412 8.50 36.42 -25.21
N LYS A 413 9.52 35.87 -25.85
CA LYS A 413 9.80 36.09 -27.29
C LYS A 413 8.61 35.68 -28.16
N GLN A 414 8.01 34.52 -27.90
CA GLN A 414 6.83 34.06 -28.64
C GLN A 414 5.62 34.99 -28.43
N ARG A 415 5.37 35.45 -27.19
CA ARG A 415 4.32 36.44 -26.90
C ARG A 415 4.53 37.75 -27.65
N LEU A 416 5.77 38.24 -27.70
CA LEU A 416 6.12 39.46 -28.45
C LEU A 416 5.93 39.27 -29.96
N GLU A 417 6.25 38.10 -30.51
CA GLU A 417 6.02 37.80 -31.92
C GLU A 417 4.52 37.77 -32.27
N ILE A 418 3.69 37.13 -31.43
CA ILE A 418 2.24 37.10 -31.59
C ILE A 418 1.66 38.54 -31.53
N LEU A 419 2.14 39.36 -30.59
CA LEU A 419 1.70 40.74 -30.46
C LEU A 419 2.05 41.57 -31.70
N LYS A 420 3.27 41.40 -32.25
CA LYS A 420 3.69 42.05 -33.50
C LYS A 420 2.81 41.65 -34.67
N LYS A 421 2.55 40.35 -34.87
CA LYS A 421 1.64 39.85 -35.92
C LYS A 421 0.23 40.41 -35.78
N LYS A 422 -0.28 40.51 -34.54
CA LYS A 422 -1.60 41.10 -34.28
C LYS A 422 -1.65 42.59 -34.66
N GLN A 423 -0.61 43.35 -34.32
CA GLN A 423 -0.49 44.77 -34.69
C GLN A 423 -0.36 44.97 -36.22
N GLU A 424 0.35 44.07 -36.90
CA GLU A 424 0.46 44.07 -38.37
C GLU A 424 -0.90 43.82 -39.03
N LEU A 425 -1.64 42.80 -38.59
CA LEU A 425 -2.99 42.51 -39.07
C LEU A 425 -3.96 43.68 -38.83
N GLU A 426 -3.90 44.33 -37.68
CA GLU A 426 -4.73 45.50 -37.36
C GLU A 426 -4.41 46.68 -38.29
N ARG A 427 -3.12 46.92 -38.58
CA ARG A 427 -2.71 47.93 -39.57
C ARG A 427 -3.17 47.61 -40.98
N GLU A 428 -3.14 46.34 -41.38
CA GLU A 428 -3.64 45.90 -42.70
C GLU A 428 -5.16 46.11 -42.80
N ARG A 429 -5.93 45.78 -41.75
CA ARG A 429 -7.37 46.02 -41.70
C ARG A 429 -7.71 47.51 -41.80
N LEU A 430 -7.01 48.37 -41.06
CA LEU A 430 -7.21 49.82 -41.13
C LEU A 430 -6.89 50.40 -42.52
N LYS A 431 -5.92 49.82 -43.24
CA LYS A 431 -5.64 50.22 -44.62
C LYS A 431 -6.76 49.83 -45.58
N GLN A 432 -7.31 48.62 -45.44
CA GLN A 432 -8.45 48.17 -46.24
C GLN A 432 -9.69 49.04 -46.00
N GLU A 433 -9.98 49.40 -44.75
CA GLU A 433 -11.08 50.31 -44.39
C GLU A 433 -10.91 51.74 -44.94
N GLN A 434 -9.71 52.14 -45.35
CA GLN A 434 -9.46 53.45 -45.98
C GLN A 434 -9.57 53.42 -47.51
N GLU A 435 -9.48 52.24 -48.12
CA GLU A 435 -9.58 52.03 -49.56
C GLU A 435 -11.02 51.77 -50.02
N ASP A 436 -11.87 51.24 -49.13
CA ASP A 436 -13.32 51.10 -49.27
C ASP A 436 -14.07 52.42 -48.98
#